data_AF-I2NSC3-F1
#
_entry.id   AF-I2NSC3-F1
#
_cell.length_a   1.000
_cell.length_b   1.000
_cell.length_c   1.000
_cell.angle_alpha   90.00
_cell.angle_beta   90.00
_cell.angle_gamma   90.00
#
_symmetry.space_group_name_H-M   'P 1'
#
loop_
_entity.id
_entity.type
_entity.pdbx_description
1 polymer ?
#
loop_
_entity_poly.entity_id
_entity_poly.type
_entity_poly.pdbx_seq_one_letter_code
_entity_poly.pdbx_strand_id
1 'polypeptide(L)'
;MKLIYTIIKVIILLLFLLLAVINTDSVTFHYLPGQKADLPLIVVLFGAFVIGIVFGMFALFGRLLALRSENNRLRAEVKKHAHLSEKDLAAPVPQQPTPQTTASAKQPVQTPKP
;
A
#
# COMPACT_ATOMS: atom_id res chain seq x y z
N MET A 1 -22.46 -6.67 10.65
CA MET A 1 -20.97 -6.58 10.66
C MET A 1 -20.38 -6.42 12.06
N LYS A 2 -20.73 -5.38 12.83
CA LYS A 2 -20.17 -5.15 14.18
C LYS A 2 -20.46 -6.29 15.16
N LEU A 3 -21.68 -6.86 15.15
CA LEU A 3 -22.04 -7.98 16.02
C LEU A 3 -21.19 -9.23 15.77
N ILE A 4 -20.98 -9.60 14.51
CA ILE A 4 -20.13 -10.74 14.12
C ILE A 4 -18.70 -10.51 14.62
N TYR A 5 -18.15 -9.31 14.42
CA TYR A 5 -16.81 -8.97 14.91
C TYR A 5 -16.71 -9.02 16.45
N THR A 6 -17.74 -8.54 17.16
CA THR A 6 -17.81 -8.64 18.63
C THR A 6 -17.87 -10.09 19.08
N ILE A 7 -18.67 -10.93 18.44
CA ILE A 7 -18.76 -12.37 18.75
C ILE A 7 -17.40 -13.03 18.54
N ILE A 8 -16.73 -12.78 17.41
CA ILE A 8 -15.39 -13.31 17.16
C ILE A 8 -14.40 -12.86 18.24
N LYS A 9 -14.41 -11.58 18.64
CA LYS A 9 -13.58 -11.08 19.74
C LYS A 9 -13.83 -11.81 21.05
N VAL A 10 -15.10 -12.03 21.39
CA VAL A 10 -15.47 -12.75 22.62
C VAL A 10 -14.99 -14.20 22.56
N ILE A 11 -15.16 -14.89 21.43
CA ILE A 11 -14.67 -16.26 21.25
C ILE A 11 -13.16 -16.33 21.41
N ILE A 12 -12.42 -15.43 20.76
CA ILE A 12 -10.96 -15.34 20.88
C ILE A 12 -10.55 -15.06 22.33
N LEU A 13 -11.25 -14.15 23.02
CA LEU A 13 -10.99 -13.85 24.43
C LEU A 13 -11.21 -15.07 25.33
N LEU A 14 -12.33 -15.78 25.16
CA LEU A 14 -12.64 -16.98 25.93
C LEU A 14 -11.61 -18.08 25.67
N LEU A 15 -11.13 -18.22 24.43
CA LEU A 15 -10.08 -19.18 24.09
C LEU A 15 -8.76 -18.85 24.77
N PHE A 16 -8.33 -17.59 24.76
CA PHE A 16 -7.13 -17.16 25.48
C PHE A 16 -7.29 -17.28 27.00
N LEU A 17 -8.47 -16.97 27.53
CA LEU A 17 -8.76 -17.11 28.96
C LEU A 17 -8.66 -18.58 29.39
N LEU A 18 -9.28 -19.48 28.63
CA LEU A 18 -9.21 -20.92 28.91
C LEU A 18 -7.77 -21.44 28.83
N LEU A 19 -7.03 -21.02 27.80
CA LEU A 19 -5.61 -21.35 27.66
C LEU A 19 -4.82 -20.88 28.88
N ALA A 20 -5.06 -19.65 29.35
CA ALA A 20 -4.37 -19.10 30.51
C ALA A 20 -4.64 -19.91 31.78
N VAL A 21 -5.91 -20.24 32.05
CA VAL A 21 -6.30 -21.03 33.22
C VAL A 21 -5.67 -22.42 33.19
N ILE A 22 -5.71 -23.11 32.05
CA ILE A 22 -5.15 -24.47 31.90
C ILE A 22 -3.61 -24.47 32.03
N ASN A 23 -2.94 -23.36 31.68
CA ASN A 23 -1.48 -23.27 31.67
C ASN A 23 -0.93 -22.42 32.84
N THR A 24 -1.60 -22.45 34.00
CA THR A 24 -1.11 -21.80 35.23
C THR A 24 -0.11 -22.69 35.99
N ASP A 25 0.21 -23.87 35.47
CA ASP A 25 1.22 -24.77 36.02
C ASP A 25 2.57 -24.06 36.20
N SER A 26 3.17 -24.21 37.38
CA SER A 26 4.47 -23.61 37.69
C SER A 26 5.60 -24.37 37.02
N VAL A 27 6.45 -23.65 36.31
CA VAL A 27 7.62 -24.17 35.60
C VAL A 27 8.86 -23.41 36.06
N THR A 28 9.94 -24.15 36.29
CA THR A 28 11.25 -23.58 36.63
C THR A 28 11.88 -22.94 35.41
N PHE A 29 11.86 -21.61 35.37
CA PHE A 29 12.44 -20.80 34.31
C PHE A 29 13.86 -20.35 34.68
N HIS A 30 14.83 -20.72 33.84
CA HIS A 30 16.24 -20.35 34.01
C HIS A 30 16.54 -19.15 33.12
N TYR A 31 16.68 -17.96 33.72
CA TYR A 31 16.86 -16.71 32.98
C TYR A 31 18.31 -16.26 32.90
N LEU A 32 19.12 -16.59 33.92
CA LEU A 32 20.56 -16.33 33.98
C LEU A 32 21.30 -17.59 34.48
N PRO A 33 22.61 -17.73 34.22
CA PRO A 33 23.39 -18.84 34.74
C PRO A 33 23.28 -18.96 36.27
N GLY A 34 22.83 -20.11 36.76
CA GLY A 34 22.63 -20.36 38.19
C GLY A 34 21.39 -19.69 38.81
N GLN A 35 20.65 -18.88 38.05
CA GLN A 35 19.46 -18.17 38.52
C GLN A 35 18.20 -18.77 37.90
N LYS A 36 17.24 -19.11 38.75
CA LYS A 36 15.95 -19.70 38.35
C LYS A 36 14.81 -19.06 39.11
N ALA A 37 13.65 -19.02 38.49
CA ALA A 37 12.41 -18.60 39.12
C ALA A 37 11.29 -19.55 38.67
N ASP A 38 10.39 -19.89 39.58
CA ASP A 38 9.21 -20.69 39.24
C ASP A 38 8.11 -19.72 38.81
N LEU A 39 7.75 -19.77 37.53
CA LEU A 39 6.71 -18.93 36.93
C LEU A 39 5.62 -19.82 36.34
N PRO A 40 4.35 -19.37 36.32
CA PRO A 40 3.31 -20.03 35.55
C PRO A 40 3.70 -20.11 34.07
N LEU A 41 3.50 -21.27 33.45
CA LEU A 41 3.85 -21.54 32.06
C LEU A 41 3.30 -20.47 31.10
N ILE A 42 2.06 -20.04 31.31
CA ILE A 42 1.43 -18.98 30.51
C ILE A 42 2.23 -17.66 30.53
N VAL A 43 2.84 -17.29 31.66
CA VAL A 43 3.62 -16.05 31.79
C VAL A 43 4.88 -16.12 30.95
N VAL A 44 5.58 -17.27 30.99
CA VAL A 44 6.79 -17.50 30.20
C VAL A 44 6.46 -17.47 28.71
N LEU A 45 5.41 -18.17 28.28
CA LEU A 45 4.98 -18.23 26.89
C LEU A 45 4.56 -16.86 26.36
N PHE A 46 3.78 -16.11 27.14
CA PHE A 46 3.34 -14.77 26.77
C PHE A 46 4.53 -13.79 26.69
N GLY A 47 5.46 -13.84 27.64
CA GLY A 47 6.67 -13.04 27.61
C GLY A 47 7.52 -13.29 26.36
N ALA A 48 7.76 -14.57 26.04
CA ALA A 48 8.47 -14.96 24.82
C ALA A 48 7.74 -14.50 23.55
N PHE A 49 6.41 -14.59 23.51
CA PHE A 49 5.60 -14.12 22.40
C PHE A 49 5.70 -12.61 22.18
N VAL A 50 5.62 -11.81 23.26
CA VAL A 50 5.77 -10.35 23.19
C VAL A 50 7.16 -9.98 22.67
N ILE A 51 8.21 -10.63 23.18
CA ILE A 51 9.58 -10.46 22.70
C ILE A 51 9.65 -10.78 21.20
N GLY A 52 9.07 -11.91 20.77
CA GLY A 52 9.00 -12.30 19.37
C GLY A 52 8.30 -11.27 18.48
N ILE A 53 7.19 -10.67 18.93
CA ILE A 53 6.52 -9.57 18.21
C ILE A 53 7.46 -8.39 18.04
N VAL A 54 8.13 -7.96 19.10
CA VAL A 54 9.06 -6.82 19.06
C VAL A 54 10.16 -7.07 18.03
N PHE A 55 10.80 -8.24 18.08
CA PHE A 55 11.82 -8.63 17.09
C PHE A 55 11.24 -8.73 15.68
N GLY A 56 10.05 -9.30 15.51
CA GLY A 56 9.35 -9.37 14.23
C GLY A 56 9.05 -7.99 13.65
N MET A 57 8.62 -7.04 14.48
CA MET A 57 8.43 -5.64 14.09
C MET A 57 9.73 -5.01 13.61
N PHE A 58 10.83 -5.19 14.34
CA PHE A 58 12.14 -4.70 13.90
C PHE A 58 12.60 -5.33 12.58
N ALA A 59 12.38 -6.64 12.40
CA ALA A 59 12.70 -7.33 11.14
C ALA A 59 11.90 -6.76 9.95
N LEU A 60 10.62 -6.41 10.15
CA LEU A 60 9.78 -5.82 9.12
C LEU A 60 10.00 -4.31 8.93
N PHE A 61 10.56 -3.62 9.91
CA PHE A 61 10.69 -2.17 9.92
C PHE A 61 11.52 -1.64 8.75
N GLY A 62 12.69 -2.25 8.48
CA GLY A 62 13.55 -1.85 7.36
C GLY A 62 12.85 -2.01 6.00
N ARG A 63 12.17 -3.14 5.81
CA ARG A 63 11.35 -3.40 4.60
C ARG A 63 10.25 -2.36 4.45
N LEU A 64 9.55 -2.02 5.54
CA LEU A 64 8.49 -1.01 5.52
C LEU A 64 9.02 0.37 5.08
N LEU A 65 10.21 0.77 5.53
CA LEU A 65 10.84 2.02 5.11
C LEU A 65 11.20 2.01 3.61
N ALA A 66 11.79 0.92 3.12
CA ALA A 66 12.11 0.76 1.70
C ALA A 66 10.84 0.88 0.84
N LEU A 67 9.80 0.11 1.17
CA LEU A 67 8.52 0.15 0.47
C LEU A 67 7.87 1.54 0.49
N ARG A 68 7.95 2.26 1.62
CA ARG A 68 7.46 3.65 1.70
C ARG A 68 8.25 4.59 0.79
N SER A 69 9.56 4.45 0.74
CA SER A 69 10.43 5.27 -0.13
C SER A 69 10.15 5.04 -1.61
N GLU A 70 9.97 3.78 -2.01
CA GLU A 70 9.59 3.39 -3.36
C GLU A 70 8.21 3.92 -3.71
N ASN A 71 7.23 3.78 -2.82
CA ASN A 71 5.87 4.29 -3.04
C ASN A 71 5.88 5.82 -3.25
N ASN A 72 6.65 6.55 -2.45
CA ASN A 72 6.78 8.01 -2.61
C ASN A 72 7.49 8.39 -3.91
N ARG A 73 8.54 7.66 -4.30
CA ARG A 73 9.25 7.89 -5.58
C ARG A 73 8.31 7.68 -6.76
N LEU A 74 7.60 6.54 -6.79
CA LEU A 74 6.63 6.20 -7.83
C LEU A 74 5.49 7.22 -7.91
N ARG A 75 4.97 7.68 -6.76
CA ARG A 75 3.96 8.76 -6.72
C ARG A 75 4.48 10.07 -7.32
N ALA A 76 5.73 10.42 -7.04
CA ALA A 76 6.36 11.62 -7.60
C ALA A 76 6.57 11.50 -9.11
N GLU A 77 6.98 10.32 -9.60
CA GLU A 77 7.12 10.04 -11.04
C GLU A 77 5.76 10.16 -11.76
N VAL A 78 4.70 9.51 -11.26
CA VAL A 78 3.34 9.61 -11.83
C VAL A 78 2.86 11.07 -11.90
N LYS A 79 3.08 11.84 -10.84
CA LYS A 79 2.70 13.26 -10.81
C LYS A 79 3.47 14.09 -11.84
N LYS A 80 4.76 13.82 -12.05
CA LYS A 80 5.57 14.50 -13.07
C LYS A 80 5.07 14.21 -14.48
N HIS A 81 4.77 12.94 -14.80
CA HIS A 81 4.24 12.56 -16.11
C HIS A 81 2.86 13.17 -16.38
N ALA A 82 1.98 13.26 -15.37
CA ALA A 82 0.70 13.94 -15.50
C ALA A 82 0.86 15.44 -15.83
N HIS A 83 1.74 16.14 -15.12
CA HIS A 83 2.00 17.57 -15.39
C HIS A 83 2.72 17.83 -16.71
N LEU A 84 3.59 16.91 -17.17
CA LEU A 84 4.22 17.00 -18.49
C LEU A 84 3.18 16.86 -19.60
N SER A 85 2.25 15.90 -19.48
CA SER A 85 1.16 15.73 -20.43
C SER A 85 0.23 16.95 -20.49
N GLU A 86 -0.02 17.61 -19.35
CA GLU A 86 -0.86 18.80 -19.26
C GLU A 86 -0.17 20.05 -19.85
N LYS A 87 1.16 20.15 -19.69
CA LYS A 87 1.98 21.24 -20.23
C LYS A 87 2.24 21.12 -21.74
N ASP A 88 2.37 19.90 -22.27
CA ASP A 88 2.46 19.65 -23.72
C ASP A 88 1.13 19.96 -24.44
N LEU A 89 -0.01 19.82 -23.76
CA LEU A 89 -1.31 20.23 -24.30
C LEU A 89 -1.56 21.75 -24.26
N ALA A 90 -0.82 22.48 -23.42
CA ALA A 90 -0.95 23.93 -23.24
C ALA A 90 0.12 24.76 -24.01
N ALA A 91 1.05 24.09 -24.70
CA ALA A 91 1.97 24.77 -25.61
C ALA A 91 1.19 25.30 -26.83
N PRO A 92 1.26 26.61 -27.17
CA PRO A 92 0.63 27.14 -28.37
C PRO A 92 1.20 26.43 -29.59
N VAL A 93 0.34 25.74 -30.35
CA VAL A 93 0.67 25.21 -31.68
C VAL A 93 1.17 26.38 -32.53
N PRO A 94 2.41 26.36 -33.07
CA PRO A 94 2.84 27.34 -34.05
C PRO A 94 1.86 27.27 -35.24
N GLN A 95 1.14 28.37 -35.50
CA GLN A 95 0.23 28.48 -36.63
C GLN A 95 1.02 28.23 -37.92
N GLN A 96 0.79 27.06 -38.53
CA GLN A 96 1.27 26.74 -39.85
C GLN A 96 0.45 27.56 -40.86
N PRO A 97 1.07 28.23 -41.86
CA PRO A 97 0.34 29.08 -42.79
C PRO A 97 -0.65 28.25 -43.60
N THR A 98 -1.94 28.60 -43.52
CA THR A 98 -3.04 27.97 -44.28
C THR A 98 -2.84 28.11 -45.79
N PRO A 99 -2.94 27.03 -46.58
CA PRO A 99 -3.05 27.11 -48.04
C PRO A 99 -4.37 27.80 -48.42
N GLN A 100 -4.27 28.94 -49.11
CA GLN A 100 -5.43 29.62 -49.69
C GLN A 100 -6.00 28.74 -50.82
N THR A 101 -7.19 28.18 -50.63
CA THR A 101 -8.02 27.68 -51.73
C THR A 101 -9.28 28.54 -51.79
N THR A 102 -9.24 29.61 -52.57
CA THR A 102 -10.43 30.31 -53.01
C THR A 102 -10.94 29.61 -54.25
N ALA A 103 -11.88 28.69 -54.07
CA ALA A 103 -12.70 28.17 -55.16
C ALA A 103 -14.14 28.61 -54.93
N SER A 104 -14.62 29.59 -55.70
CA SER A 104 -16.04 29.73 -55.96
C SER A 104 -16.34 30.47 -57.28
N ALA A 105 -16.91 29.70 -58.21
CA ALA A 105 -18.06 30.02 -59.05
C ALA A 105 -17.93 31.03 -60.22
N LYS A 106 -17.91 30.53 -61.47
CA LYS A 106 -19.08 30.48 -62.41
C LYS A 106 -18.68 30.15 -63.87
N GLN A 107 -19.51 29.28 -64.46
CA GLN A 107 -19.78 28.88 -65.87
C GLN A 107 -19.61 29.95 -66.99
N PRO A 108 -19.70 29.61 -68.32
CA PRO A 108 -20.20 28.37 -68.93
C PRO A 108 -19.40 27.75 -70.10
N VAL A 109 -19.83 26.53 -70.39
CA VAL A 109 -19.65 25.67 -71.57
C VAL A 109 -19.73 26.41 -72.91
N GLN A 110 -18.75 26.20 -73.79
CA GLN A 110 -18.88 26.35 -75.24
C GLN A 110 -18.55 25.02 -75.93
N THR A 111 -19.54 24.48 -76.63
CA THR A 111 -19.44 23.52 -77.75
C THR A 111 -19.77 24.30 -79.05
N PRO A 112 -19.68 23.75 -80.27
CA PRO A 112 -18.72 22.80 -80.88
C PRO A 112 -18.26 23.21 -82.32
N LYS A 113 -17.13 22.64 -82.80
CA LYS A 113 -16.75 22.27 -84.20
C LYS A 113 -16.78 23.35 -85.33
N PRO A 114 -16.28 23.10 -86.58
CA PRO A 114 -15.95 21.86 -87.30
C PRO A 114 -14.51 21.38 -87.25
#